data_AF-A0A7J8LS53-F1
#
_entry.id   AF-A0A7J8LS53-F1
#
_cell.length_a   1.000
_cell.length_b   1.000
_cell.length_c   1.000
_cell.angle_alpha   90.00
_cell.angle_beta   90.00
_cell.angle_gamma   90.00
#
_symmetry.space_group_name_H-M   'P 1'
#
loop_
_entity.id
_entity.type
_entity.pdbx_description
1 polymer ?
#
loop_
_entity_poly.entity_id
_entity_poly.type
_entity_poly.pdbx_seq_one_letter_code
_entity_poly.pdbx_strand_id
1 'polypeptide(L)'
;MGENGNAAALHTAINAVQALGRGFDVNYDTRLLYCKGVMGSRIVEIDEEHVRDIYLDDQIVLPNISRDIKSSKESIGRHSSGVCNFHEMVEYFNKKANVSGGFALGSFNSVFSFTGSTNIDAATTKMLSMDGFYIPLAKLQLTRSPLVLQEKVKRAVPTSWDPSSLASFIENFGTHVVTSVTIGGKDVIYIKQHHSSPLSTMEIKNYVQDIGNQRFSDKESHTSSGQIKFKDKASSTISGLDPGLFNSQGIYPQPSNVPCLNGK
;
A
#
# COMPACT_ATOMS: atom_id res chain seq x y z
N MET A 1 24.45 4.09 10.60
CA MET A 1 23.75 4.65 9.42
C MET A 1 24.37 6.00 9.14
N GLY A 2 24.92 6.23 7.95
CA GLY A 2 25.55 7.53 7.61
C GLY A 2 24.50 8.63 7.38
N GLU A 3 24.94 9.89 7.36
CA GLU A 3 24.10 11.10 7.17
C GLU A 3 23.06 10.97 6.03
N ASN A 4 23.42 10.27 4.94
CA ASN A 4 22.54 10.02 3.79
C ASN A 4 21.30 9.15 4.13
N GLY A 5 21.41 8.23 5.09
CA GLY A 5 20.29 7.38 5.51
C GLY A 5 19.20 8.18 6.24
N ASN A 6 19.62 9.16 7.05
CA ASN A 6 18.70 10.02 7.79
C ASN A 6 17.99 11.00 6.85
N ALA A 7 18.67 11.48 5.80
CA ALA A 7 18.05 12.33 4.78
C ALA A 7 16.92 11.62 4.01
N ALA A 8 17.13 10.36 3.60
CA ALA A 8 16.12 9.57 2.89
C ALA A 8 14.90 9.24 3.77
N ALA A 9 15.15 8.91 5.05
CA ALA A 9 14.10 8.63 6.02
C ALA A 9 13.28 9.90 6.33
N LEU A 10 13.96 11.04 6.53
CA LEU A 10 13.30 12.34 6.72
C LEU A 10 12.45 12.73 5.50
N HIS A 11 12.98 12.58 4.28
CA HIS A 11 12.23 12.84 3.05
C HIS A 11 10.97 11.95 2.93
N THR A 12 11.09 10.66 3.26
CA THR A 12 9.95 9.74 3.28
C THR A 12 8.89 10.18 4.27
N ALA A 13 9.30 10.62 5.47
CA ALA A 13 8.39 11.09 6.50
C ALA A 13 7.71 12.41 6.12
N ILE A 14 8.43 13.35 5.50
CA ILE A 14 7.85 14.59 4.95
C ILE A 14 6.81 14.27 3.87
N ASN A 15 7.10 13.34 2.96
CA ASN A 15 6.14 12.93 1.93
C ASN A 15 4.87 12.31 2.53
N ALA A 16 4.99 11.55 3.62
CA ALA A 16 3.84 11.03 4.34
C ALA A 16 3.00 12.15 4.96
N VAL A 17 3.62 13.16 5.60
CA VAL A 17 2.92 14.35 6.12
C VAL A 17 2.19 15.10 5.00
N GLN A 18 2.86 15.32 3.86
CA GLN A 18 2.30 16.04 2.73
C GLN A 18 1.16 15.28 2.04
N ALA A 19 1.14 13.95 2.14
CA ALA A 19 0.04 13.12 1.65
C ALA A 19 -1.23 13.23 2.48
N LEU A 20 -1.11 13.53 3.79
CA LEU A 20 -2.28 13.67 4.65
C LEU A 20 -3.22 14.77 4.15
N GLY A 21 -4.49 14.43 4.09
CA GLY A 21 -5.56 15.28 3.59
C GLY A 21 -5.65 15.37 2.07
N ARG A 22 -4.81 14.66 1.30
CA ARG A 22 -4.91 14.58 -0.16
C ARG A 22 -5.89 13.50 -0.60
N GLY A 23 -6.39 13.66 -1.82
CA GLY A 23 -7.25 12.69 -2.48
C GLY A 23 -6.49 11.51 -3.08
N PHE A 24 -7.17 10.38 -3.25
CA PHE A 24 -6.66 9.25 -4.02
C PHE A 24 -7.81 8.35 -4.51
N ASP A 25 -7.52 7.51 -5.49
CA ASP A 25 -8.46 6.51 -5.98
C ASP A 25 -8.20 5.16 -5.30
N VAL A 26 -9.15 4.73 -4.48
CA VAL A 26 -8.98 3.53 -3.63
C VAL A 26 -8.85 2.23 -4.43
N ASN A 27 -9.42 2.21 -5.63
CA ASN A 27 -9.38 1.07 -6.55
C ASN A 27 -8.13 1.07 -7.45
N TYR A 28 -7.26 2.07 -7.32
CA TYR A 28 -6.01 2.20 -8.06
C TYR A 28 -4.79 2.06 -7.14
N ASP A 29 -3.60 2.29 -7.70
CA ASP A 29 -2.35 2.26 -6.95
C ASP A 29 -2.35 3.32 -5.84
N THR A 30 -2.15 2.87 -4.60
CA THR A 30 -2.21 3.72 -3.40
C THR A 30 -0.85 4.29 -3.00
N ARG A 31 0.18 4.21 -3.84
CA ARG A 31 1.47 4.89 -3.59
C ARG A 31 1.23 6.40 -3.53
N LEU A 32 1.93 7.08 -2.62
CA LEU A 32 1.75 8.52 -2.36
C LEU A 32 1.99 9.41 -3.60
N LEU A 33 2.73 8.92 -4.58
CA LEU A 33 2.98 9.61 -5.85
C LEU A 33 1.71 9.75 -6.72
N TYR A 34 0.69 8.91 -6.50
CA TYR A 34 -0.60 8.95 -7.20
C TYR A 34 -1.69 9.69 -6.43
N CYS A 35 -1.37 10.27 -5.27
CA CYS A 35 -2.29 11.20 -4.63
C CYS A 35 -2.65 12.34 -5.60
N LYS A 36 -3.88 12.80 -5.52
CA LYS A 36 -4.48 13.78 -6.44
C LYS A 36 -3.98 15.20 -6.22
N GLY A 37 -4.04 15.97 -7.31
CA GLY A 37 -3.54 17.34 -7.39
C GLY A 37 -2.02 17.45 -7.21
N VAL A 38 -1.52 18.68 -7.15
CA VAL A 38 -0.08 18.95 -6.95
C VAL A 38 0.37 18.61 -5.52
N MET A 39 1.68 18.46 -5.28
CA MET A 39 2.19 18.26 -3.93
C MET A 39 1.70 19.38 -2.99
N GLY A 40 1.14 18.99 -1.84
CA GLY A 40 0.54 19.93 -0.88
C GLY A 40 -0.92 20.33 -1.17
N SER A 41 -1.52 19.94 -2.31
CA SER A 41 -2.93 20.24 -2.57
C SER A 41 -3.84 19.31 -1.75
N ARG A 42 -4.30 19.79 -0.60
CA ARG A 42 -5.20 19.07 0.29
C ARG A 42 -6.66 19.27 -0.11
N ILE A 43 -7.47 18.26 0.18
CA ILE A 43 -8.93 18.24 0.04
C ILE A 43 -9.60 18.76 1.31
N VAL A 44 -8.98 18.47 2.45
CA VAL A 44 -9.43 18.91 3.77
C VAL A 44 -8.58 20.07 4.27
N GLU A 45 -9.17 20.88 5.14
CA GLU A 45 -8.50 21.94 5.88
C GLU A 45 -7.57 21.33 6.92
N ILE A 46 -6.36 21.87 7.00
CA ILE A 46 -5.34 21.56 8.02
C ILE A 46 -4.79 22.90 8.50
N ASP A 47 -4.63 23.05 9.80
CA ASP A 47 -4.10 24.27 10.42
C ASP A 47 -2.60 24.45 10.08
N GLU A 48 -2.29 25.40 9.20
CA GLU A 48 -0.90 25.72 8.82
C GLU A 48 -0.27 26.80 9.72
N GLU A 49 -1.05 27.47 10.57
CA GLU A 49 -0.57 28.56 11.44
C GLU A 49 0.07 27.99 12.72
N HIS A 50 -0.55 26.96 13.29
CA HIS A 50 -0.11 26.37 14.55
C HIS A 50 0.70 25.11 14.30
N VAL A 51 2.02 25.28 14.23
CA VAL A 51 2.98 24.22 13.94
C VAL A 51 3.83 23.83 15.15
N ARG A 52 4.34 22.60 15.14
CA ARG A 52 5.28 22.05 16.13
C ARG A 52 6.19 21.01 15.49
N ASP A 53 7.28 20.68 16.17
CA ASP A 53 8.13 19.58 15.75
C ASP A 53 7.57 18.23 16.22
N ILE A 54 7.69 17.21 15.39
CA ILE A 54 7.36 15.82 15.71
C ILE A 54 8.64 14.98 15.67
N TYR A 55 8.92 14.29 16.77
CA TYR A 55 10.05 13.38 16.90
C TYR A 55 9.58 11.95 16.58
N LEU A 56 10.14 11.33 15.55
CA LEU A 56 9.79 9.95 15.16
C LEU A 56 10.63 8.94 15.94
N ASP A 57 11.91 9.23 16.08
CA ASP A 57 12.90 8.56 16.91
C ASP A 57 13.94 9.58 17.40
N ASP A 58 15.03 9.11 18.03
CA ASP A 58 16.08 9.98 18.58
C ASP A 58 16.89 10.72 17.49
N GLN A 59 16.71 10.39 16.20
CA GLN A 59 17.51 10.90 15.09
C GLN A 59 16.70 11.68 14.04
N ILE A 60 15.38 11.42 13.93
CA ILE A 60 14.51 12.00 12.92
C ILE A 60 13.51 12.96 13.57
N VAL A 61 13.71 14.24 13.29
CA VAL A 61 12.79 15.33 13.67
C VAL A 61 12.09 15.84 12.42
N LEU A 62 10.76 15.85 12.45
CA LEU A 62 9.91 16.49 11.47
C LEU A 62 9.59 17.91 11.94
N PRO A 63 10.16 18.95 11.32
CA PRO A 63 9.93 20.32 11.75
C PRO A 63 8.60 20.87 11.20
N ASN A 64 8.05 21.87 11.87
CA ASN A 64 6.94 22.68 11.38
C ASN A 64 5.69 21.88 10.96
N ILE A 65 5.34 20.85 11.73
CA ILE A 65 4.17 20.02 11.47
C ILE A 65 2.93 20.63 12.11
N SER A 66 1.84 20.72 11.35
CA SER A 66 0.54 21.15 11.86
C SER A 66 0.14 20.43 13.14
N ARG A 67 -0.46 21.16 14.08
CA ARG A 67 -1.00 20.58 15.31
C ARG A 67 -2.07 19.51 15.08
N ASP A 68 -2.74 19.57 13.92
CA ASP A 68 -3.80 18.64 13.48
C ASP A 68 -3.24 17.27 13.05
N ILE A 69 -1.92 17.09 13.08
CA ILE A 69 -1.25 15.82 12.77
C ILE A 69 -0.58 15.28 14.04
N LYS A 70 -0.94 14.06 14.43
CA LYS A 70 -0.24 13.33 15.50
C LYS A 70 0.64 12.23 14.93
N SER A 71 1.68 11.89 15.68
CA SER A 71 2.45 10.67 15.50
C SER A 71 2.12 9.68 16.60
N SER A 72 2.04 8.40 16.27
CA SER A 72 1.88 7.30 17.22
C SER A 72 2.72 6.11 16.78
N LYS A 73 3.17 5.29 17.74
CA LYS A 73 3.87 4.04 17.44
C LYS A 73 2.86 2.92 17.19
N GLU A 74 3.16 2.04 16.25
CA GLU A 74 2.45 0.77 16.06
C GLU A 74 3.38 -0.39 16.45
N SER A 75 2.81 -1.53 16.81
CA SER A 75 3.60 -2.70 17.23
C SER A 75 4.28 -3.36 16.03
N ILE A 76 5.56 -3.69 16.20
CA ILE A 76 6.28 -4.60 15.30
C ILE A 76 5.68 -6.00 15.45
N GLY A 77 5.51 -6.73 14.35
CA GLY A 77 5.03 -8.09 14.45
C GLY A 77 4.76 -8.79 13.13
N ARG A 78 4.61 -10.12 13.24
CA ARG A 78 4.16 -10.98 12.15
C ARG A 78 2.63 -10.96 12.09
N HIS A 79 2.11 -10.76 10.88
CA HIS A 79 0.69 -10.80 10.59
C HIS A 79 0.43 -11.81 9.47
N SER A 80 -0.50 -12.72 9.70
CA SER A 80 -0.98 -13.67 8.71
C SER A 80 -2.49 -13.52 8.52
N SER A 81 -2.97 -13.67 7.29
CA SER A 81 -4.40 -13.80 6.99
C SER A 81 -4.91 -15.23 7.24
N GLY A 82 -4.02 -16.21 7.32
CA GLY A 82 -4.38 -17.59 7.02
C GLY A 82 -4.80 -17.75 5.55
N VAL A 83 -5.50 -18.85 5.26
CA VAL A 83 -5.98 -19.14 3.91
C VAL A 83 -7.43 -18.67 3.78
N CYS A 84 -7.69 -17.79 2.84
CA CYS A 84 -8.99 -17.15 2.60
C CYS A 84 -9.46 -17.41 1.17
N ASN A 85 -10.77 -17.43 0.93
CA ASN A 85 -11.29 -17.27 -0.42
C ASN A 85 -11.12 -15.80 -0.89
N PHE A 86 -11.50 -15.52 -2.14
CA PHE A 86 -11.34 -14.18 -2.73
C PHE A 86 -12.03 -13.08 -1.90
N HIS A 87 -13.28 -13.28 -1.51
CA HIS A 87 -14.09 -12.27 -0.81
C HIS A 87 -13.60 -12.05 0.63
N GLU A 88 -13.25 -13.11 1.34
CA GLU A 88 -12.66 -13.04 2.67
C GLU A 88 -11.35 -12.22 2.66
N MET A 89 -10.53 -12.39 1.62
CA MET A 89 -9.30 -11.61 1.50
C MET A 89 -9.56 -10.15 1.13
N VAL A 90 -10.59 -9.86 0.31
CA VAL A 90 -11.04 -8.47 0.06
C VAL A 90 -11.44 -7.82 1.38
N GLU A 91 -12.27 -8.47 2.19
CA GLU A 91 -12.68 -7.98 3.50
C GLU A 91 -11.47 -7.76 4.43
N TYR A 92 -10.49 -8.67 4.43
CA TYR A 92 -9.27 -8.53 5.21
C TYR A 92 -8.48 -7.26 4.83
N PHE A 93 -8.32 -6.98 3.53
CA PHE A 93 -7.64 -5.78 3.05
C PHE A 93 -8.43 -4.50 3.38
N ASN A 94 -9.75 -4.51 3.18
CA ASN A 94 -10.62 -3.37 3.45
C ASN A 94 -10.59 -3.00 4.95
N LYS A 95 -10.67 -4.01 5.84
CA LYS A 95 -10.54 -3.82 7.28
C LYS A 95 -9.18 -3.22 7.65
N LYS A 96 -8.08 -3.70 7.05
CA LYS A 96 -6.74 -3.14 7.29
C LYS A 96 -6.61 -1.69 6.80
N ALA A 97 -7.30 -1.33 5.71
CA ALA A 97 -7.34 0.04 5.19
C ALA A 97 -8.34 0.95 5.92
N ASN A 98 -9.11 0.43 6.88
CA ASN A 98 -10.22 1.11 7.54
C ASN A 98 -11.25 1.68 6.53
N VAL A 99 -11.51 0.91 5.48
CA VAL A 99 -12.51 1.20 4.44
C VAL A 99 -13.68 0.25 4.60
N SER A 100 -14.90 0.79 4.60
CA SER A 100 -16.12 -0.02 4.59
C SER A 100 -16.50 -0.36 3.14
N GLY A 101 -16.90 -1.60 2.90
CA GLY A 101 -17.40 -2.06 1.59
C GLY A 101 -16.88 -3.43 1.19
N GLY A 102 -17.49 -3.99 0.14
CA GLY A 102 -17.14 -5.30 -0.45
C GLY A 102 -16.39 -5.20 -1.78
N PHE A 103 -15.77 -4.05 -2.09
CA PHE A 103 -15.01 -3.85 -3.32
C PHE A 103 -13.52 -4.13 -3.11
N ALA A 104 -12.86 -4.61 -4.16
CA ALA A 104 -11.42 -4.89 -4.15
C ALA A 104 -10.61 -3.59 -4.26
N LEU A 105 -9.74 -3.32 -3.27
CA LEU A 105 -8.81 -2.19 -3.32
C LEU A 105 -7.79 -2.40 -4.46
N GLY A 106 -7.28 -1.30 -5.02
CA GLY A 106 -6.22 -1.37 -6.02
C GLY A 106 -4.93 -2.01 -5.47
N SER A 107 -4.66 -1.81 -4.18
CA SER A 107 -3.55 -2.48 -3.48
C SER A 107 -3.72 -3.99 -3.41
N PHE A 108 -4.93 -4.48 -3.17
CA PHE A 108 -5.25 -5.91 -3.21
C PHE A 108 -5.08 -6.47 -4.63
N ASN A 109 -5.60 -5.76 -5.65
CA ASN A 109 -5.47 -6.19 -7.04
C ASN A 109 -3.99 -6.25 -7.46
N SER A 110 -3.19 -5.26 -7.07
CA SER A 110 -1.77 -5.19 -7.41
C SER A 110 -0.97 -6.35 -6.79
N VAL A 111 -1.09 -6.60 -5.48
CA VAL A 111 -0.25 -7.61 -4.80
C VAL A 111 -0.56 -9.04 -5.23
N PHE A 112 -1.78 -9.32 -5.70
CA PHE A 112 -2.16 -10.63 -6.23
C PHE A 112 -2.16 -10.68 -7.77
N SER A 113 -1.77 -9.60 -8.45
CA SER A 113 -1.77 -9.51 -9.92
C SER A 113 -3.13 -9.88 -10.52
N PHE A 114 -4.18 -9.24 -10.02
CA PHE A 114 -5.56 -9.37 -10.51
C PHE A 114 -5.86 -8.38 -11.62
N THR A 115 -6.89 -8.70 -12.41
CA THR A 115 -7.33 -7.87 -13.54
C THR A 115 -8.15 -6.65 -13.11
N GLY A 116 -8.73 -6.70 -11.90
CA GLY A 116 -9.68 -5.71 -11.39
C GLY A 116 -11.14 -6.06 -11.67
N SER A 117 -11.40 -7.17 -12.37
CA SER A 117 -12.75 -7.69 -12.60
C SER A 117 -13.08 -8.73 -11.54
N THR A 118 -13.84 -8.33 -10.50
CA THR A 118 -14.23 -9.19 -9.38
C THR A 118 -14.76 -10.55 -9.82
N ASN A 119 -15.62 -10.60 -10.84
CA ASN A 119 -16.22 -11.85 -11.31
C ASN A 119 -15.18 -12.81 -11.91
N ILE A 120 -14.26 -12.28 -12.73
CA ILE A 120 -13.22 -13.09 -13.38
C ILE A 120 -12.16 -13.51 -12.35
N ASP A 121 -11.72 -12.56 -11.53
CA ASP A 121 -10.67 -12.77 -10.54
C ASP A 121 -11.14 -13.74 -9.44
N ALA A 122 -12.39 -13.63 -8.98
CA ALA A 122 -12.96 -14.57 -8.02
C ALA A 122 -13.15 -15.97 -8.63
N ALA A 123 -13.67 -16.09 -9.86
CA ALA A 123 -13.89 -17.39 -10.50
C ALA A 123 -12.59 -18.15 -10.78
N THR A 124 -11.50 -17.44 -11.04
CA THR A 124 -10.18 -18.04 -11.31
C THR A 124 -9.37 -18.32 -10.05
N THR A 125 -9.82 -17.85 -8.88
CA THR A 125 -9.10 -17.96 -7.61
C THR A 125 -9.71 -19.04 -6.73
N LYS A 126 -8.89 -20.02 -6.33
CA LYS A 126 -9.29 -21.02 -5.33
C LYS A 126 -9.16 -20.44 -3.92
N MET A 127 -7.95 -20.02 -3.58
CA MET A 127 -7.58 -19.54 -2.26
C MET A 127 -6.49 -18.47 -2.38
N LEU A 128 -6.44 -17.58 -1.39
CA LEU A 128 -5.45 -16.53 -1.20
C LEU A 128 -4.85 -16.63 0.19
N SER A 129 -3.60 -16.21 0.33
CA SER A 129 -2.95 -16.09 1.63
C SER A 129 -1.92 -14.97 1.63
N MET A 130 -1.75 -14.37 2.80
CA MET A 130 -0.75 -13.36 3.08
C MET A 130 -0.09 -13.67 4.43
N ASP A 131 1.24 -13.63 4.48
CA ASP A 131 2.02 -13.74 5.71
C ASP A 131 3.19 -12.76 5.61
N GLY A 132 3.39 -11.94 6.65
CA GLY A 132 4.36 -10.87 6.57
C GLY A 132 4.76 -10.30 7.91
N PHE A 133 5.98 -9.80 7.98
CA PHE A 133 6.57 -9.14 9.14
C PHE A 133 6.59 -7.63 8.91
N TYR A 134 6.02 -6.88 9.85
CA TYR A 134 5.85 -5.44 9.74
C TYR A 134 6.70 -4.74 10.79
N ILE A 135 7.41 -3.71 10.36
CA ILE A 135 8.27 -2.88 11.19
C ILE A 135 7.81 -1.42 11.03
N PRO A 136 6.64 -1.07 11.59
CA PRO A 136 6.18 0.31 11.58
C PRO A 136 7.08 1.17 12.47
N LEU A 137 7.51 2.32 11.97
CA LEU A 137 8.30 3.30 12.71
C LEU A 137 7.38 4.33 13.36
N ALA A 138 6.45 4.87 12.58
CA ALA A 138 5.49 5.85 13.05
C ALA A 138 4.23 5.86 12.17
N LYS A 139 3.09 6.03 12.81
CA LYS A 139 1.82 6.35 12.16
C LYS A 139 1.52 7.82 12.34
N LEU A 140 1.52 8.54 11.22
CA LEU A 140 1.08 9.92 11.13
C LEU A 140 -0.41 9.96 10.80
N GLN A 141 -1.19 10.71 11.55
CA GLN A 141 -2.65 10.70 11.42
C GLN A 141 -3.26 12.08 11.70
N LEU A 142 -4.28 12.42 10.91
CA LEU A 142 -5.13 13.58 11.18
C LEU A 142 -5.94 13.40 12.47
N THR A 143 -5.89 14.37 13.36
CA THR A 143 -6.61 14.33 14.65
C THR A 143 -7.95 15.04 14.60
N ARG A 144 -8.13 15.95 13.63
CA ARG A 144 -9.34 16.76 13.50
C ARG A 144 -10.53 15.88 13.16
N SER A 145 -11.59 15.98 13.95
CA SER A 145 -12.86 15.30 13.73
C SER A 145 -14.02 16.23 14.13
N PRO A 146 -14.97 16.53 13.24
CA PRO A 146 -15.03 16.10 11.84
C PRO A 146 -13.95 16.76 10.96
N LEU A 147 -13.58 16.10 9.87
CA LEU A 147 -12.75 16.72 8.81
C LEU A 147 -13.59 17.77 8.06
N VAL A 148 -12.99 18.90 7.72
CA VAL A 148 -13.63 19.99 6.99
C VAL A 148 -13.05 20.06 5.58
N LEU A 149 -13.88 20.09 4.55
CA LEU A 149 -13.43 20.25 3.16
C LEU A 149 -12.95 21.68 2.91
N GLN A 150 -11.91 21.84 2.09
CA GLN A 150 -11.53 23.15 1.60
C GLN A 150 -12.64 23.76 0.74
N GLU A 151 -12.80 25.08 0.78
CA GLU A 151 -13.88 25.79 0.08
C GLU A 151 -13.86 25.58 -1.45
N LYS A 152 -12.67 25.43 -2.04
CA LYS A 152 -12.53 25.08 -3.46
C LYS A 152 -13.11 23.71 -3.81
N VAL A 153 -13.03 22.74 -2.89
CA VAL A 153 -13.55 21.39 -3.09
C VAL A 153 -15.07 21.42 -2.96
N LYS A 154 -15.59 22.10 -1.94
CA LYS A 154 -17.05 22.27 -1.76
C LYS A 154 -17.71 22.84 -3.02
N ARG A 155 -17.10 23.89 -3.60
CA ARG A 155 -17.57 24.51 -4.84
C ARG A 155 -17.47 23.60 -6.07
N ALA A 156 -16.55 22.63 -6.06
CA ALA A 156 -16.38 21.69 -7.17
C ALA A 156 -17.33 20.49 -7.10
N VAL A 157 -18.02 20.28 -5.96
CA VAL A 157 -18.98 19.18 -5.82
C VAL A 157 -20.12 19.37 -6.84
N PRO A 158 -20.37 18.39 -7.72
CA PRO A 158 -21.48 18.48 -8.67
C PRO A 158 -22.83 18.61 -7.95
N THR A 159 -23.69 19.49 -8.44
CA THR A 159 -25.02 19.76 -7.86
C THR A 159 -26.09 18.76 -8.29
N SER A 160 -25.77 17.88 -9.25
CA SER A 160 -26.66 16.85 -9.78
C SER A 160 -25.87 15.61 -10.15
N TRP A 161 -26.59 14.51 -10.38
CA TRP A 161 -26.01 13.22 -10.75
C TRP A 161 -25.65 13.15 -12.24
N ASP A 162 -24.76 14.04 -12.68
CA ASP A 162 -24.24 14.04 -14.04
C ASP A 162 -22.96 13.18 -14.13
N PRO A 163 -22.93 12.10 -14.95
CA PRO A 163 -21.79 11.20 -15.03
C PRO A 163 -20.46 11.90 -15.38
N SER A 164 -20.47 12.85 -16.32
CA SER A 164 -19.26 13.55 -16.75
C SER A 164 -18.70 14.45 -15.64
N SER A 165 -19.56 15.18 -14.95
CA SER A 165 -19.17 16.02 -13.81
C SER A 165 -18.65 15.20 -12.63
N LEU A 166 -19.28 14.06 -12.34
CA LEU A 166 -18.80 13.13 -11.30
C LEU A 166 -17.45 12.51 -11.66
N ALA A 167 -17.27 12.07 -12.91
CA ALA A 167 -16.00 11.54 -13.39
C ALA A 167 -14.88 12.59 -13.27
N SER A 168 -15.15 13.84 -13.68
CA SER A 168 -14.19 14.94 -13.55
C SER A 168 -13.87 15.27 -12.08
N PHE A 169 -14.87 15.22 -11.18
CA PHE A 169 -14.62 15.41 -9.76
C PHE A 169 -13.69 14.32 -9.21
N ILE A 170 -13.95 13.05 -9.52
CA ILE A 170 -13.10 11.92 -9.10
C ILE A 170 -11.71 12.03 -9.73
N GLU A 171 -11.59 12.46 -10.98
CA GLU A 171 -10.29 12.64 -11.62
C GLU A 171 -9.43 13.68 -10.87
N ASN A 172 -10.06 14.78 -10.42
CA ASN A 172 -9.39 15.90 -9.75
C ASN A 172 -9.15 15.69 -8.25
N PHE A 173 -10.07 15.03 -7.55
CA PHE A 173 -10.06 14.91 -6.07
C PHE A 173 -10.02 13.47 -5.58
N GLY A 174 -10.22 12.49 -6.46
CA GLY A 174 -10.22 11.09 -6.11
C GLY A 174 -11.48 10.64 -5.39
N THR A 175 -11.55 9.34 -5.15
CA THR A 175 -12.67 8.71 -4.43
C THR A 175 -12.59 8.83 -2.90
N HIS A 176 -11.38 8.94 -2.34
CA HIS A 176 -11.10 8.87 -0.91
C HIS A 176 -10.03 9.89 -0.49
N VAL A 177 -9.94 10.17 0.81
CA VAL A 177 -8.94 11.08 1.39
C VAL A 177 -7.97 10.30 2.28
N VAL A 178 -6.67 10.61 2.18
CA VAL A 178 -5.65 10.03 3.06
C VAL A 178 -5.76 10.64 4.45
N THR A 179 -6.20 9.86 5.44
CA THR A 179 -6.37 10.31 6.82
C THR A 179 -5.23 9.87 7.75
N SER A 180 -4.49 8.83 7.37
CA SER A 180 -3.29 8.39 8.07
C SER A 180 -2.32 7.69 7.12
N VAL A 181 -1.04 7.74 7.47
CA VAL A 181 0.04 7.03 6.78
C VAL A 181 0.95 6.41 7.84
N THR A 182 1.21 5.11 7.72
CA THR A 182 2.24 4.43 8.52
C THR A 182 3.54 4.39 7.72
N ILE A 183 4.61 4.96 8.28
CA ILE A 183 5.97 4.91 7.76
C ILE A 183 6.69 3.72 8.39
N GLY A 184 7.45 2.97 7.60
CA GLY A 184 8.25 1.87 8.09
C GLY A 184 8.58 0.87 6.98
N GLY A 185 8.90 -0.35 7.38
CA GLY A 185 9.16 -1.47 6.49
C GLY A 185 8.13 -2.58 6.63
N LYS A 186 7.98 -3.37 5.57
CA LYS A 186 7.31 -4.67 5.63
C LYS A 186 8.00 -5.65 4.69
N ASP A 187 8.05 -6.91 5.10
CA ASP A 187 8.39 -8.03 4.22
C ASP A 187 7.18 -8.97 4.23
N VAL A 188 6.60 -9.23 3.05
CA VAL A 188 5.31 -9.91 2.93
C VAL A 188 5.35 -10.90 1.77
N ILE A 189 4.89 -12.12 2.06
CA ILE A 189 4.64 -13.16 1.08
C ILE A 189 3.14 -13.15 0.75
N TYR A 190 2.83 -13.09 -0.54
CA TYR A 190 1.48 -13.23 -1.08
C TYR A 190 1.39 -14.52 -1.88
N ILE A 191 0.38 -15.34 -1.61
CA ILE A 191 0.12 -16.58 -2.33
C ILE A 191 -1.25 -16.50 -2.99
N LYS A 192 -1.28 -16.74 -4.30
CA LYS A 192 -2.50 -16.90 -5.09
C LYS A 192 -2.58 -18.33 -5.62
N GLN A 193 -3.62 -19.06 -5.22
CA GLN A 193 -3.91 -20.38 -5.75
C GLN A 193 -4.99 -20.30 -6.84
N HIS A 194 -4.66 -20.74 -8.05
CA HIS A 194 -5.61 -20.81 -9.15
C HIS A 194 -6.66 -21.93 -8.94
N HIS A 195 -7.89 -21.74 -9.43
CA HIS A 195 -9.01 -22.68 -9.28
C HIS A 195 -8.69 -24.09 -9.80
N SER A 196 -7.86 -24.20 -10.84
CA SER A 196 -7.46 -25.50 -11.42
C SER A 196 -6.41 -26.25 -10.61
N SER A 197 -5.86 -25.66 -9.55
CA SER A 197 -4.85 -26.32 -8.72
C SER A 197 -5.42 -27.57 -8.02
N PRO A 198 -4.74 -28.73 -8.13
CA PRO A 198 -5.18 -29.96 -7.45
C PRO A 198 -4.98 -29.90 -5.94
N LEU A 199 -4.07 -29.05 -5.45
CA LEU A 199 -3.76 -28.93 -4.01
C LEU A 199 -5.01 -28.59 -3.19
N SER A 200 -5.16 -29.31 -2.09
CA SER A 200 -6.18 -29.09 -1.07
C SER A 200 -5.90 -27.85 -0.23
N THR A 201 -6.92 -27.35 0.48
CA THR A 201 -6.79 -26.24 1.42
C THR A 201 -5.78 -26.55 2.53
N MET A 202 -5.70 -27.80 2.98
CA MET A 202 -4.76 -28.21 4.03
C MET A 202 -3.30 -28.17 3.53
N GLU A 203 -3.04 -28.67 2.31
CA GLU A 203 -1.71 -28.60 1.71
C GLU A 203 -1.25 -27.16 1.53
N ILE A 204 -2.14 -26.27 1.05
CA ILE A 204 -1.83 -24.84 0.93
C ILE A 204 -1.59 -24.19 2.28
N LYS A 205 -2.41 -24.51 3.29
CA LYS A 205 -2.23 -23.99 4.64
C LYS A 205 -0.86 -24.36 5.22
N ASN A 206 -0.47 -25.63 5.08
CA ASN A 206 0.84 -26.11 5.53
C ASN A 206 1.96 -25.41 4.76
N TYR A 207 1.83 -25.30 3.43
CA TYR A 207 2.80 -24.61 2.59
C TYR A 207 3.00 -23.14 2.99
N VAL A 208 1.92 -22.38 3.18
CA VAL A 208 1.95 -20.98 3.66
C VAL A 208 2.70 -20.90 5.00
N GLN A 209 2.36 -21.77 5.94
CA GLN A 209 2.95 -21.78 7.28
C GLN A 209 4.45 -22.08 7.22
N ASP A 210 4.85 -23.07 6.41
CA ASP A 210 6.25 -23.48 6.25
C ASP A 210 7.10 -22.36 5.65
N ILE A 211 6.65 -21.74 4.56
CA ILE A 211 7.41 -20.65 3.94
C ILE A 211 7.42 -19.40 4.83
N GLY A 212 6.33 -19.11 5.54
CA GLY A 212 6.25 -17.99 6.46
C GLY A 212 7.20 -18.19 7.64
N ASN A 213 7.28 -19.40 8.19
CA ASN A 213 8.23 -19.74 9.25
C ASN A 213 9.67 -19.69 8.75
N GLN A 214 9.92 -20.20 7.54
CA GLN A 214 11.25 -20.11 6.93
C GLN A 214 11.69 -18.66 6.73
N ARG A 215 10.76 -17.75 6.40
CA ARG A 215 11.05 -16.34 6.13
C ARG A 215 11.11 -15.48 7.39
N PHE A 216 10.23 -15.72 8.37
CA PHE A 216 9.95 -14.80 9.47
C PHE A 216 10.13 -15.39 10.86
N SER A 217 10.45 -16.69 11.02
CA SER A 217 10.83 -17.20 12.33
C SER A 217 12.26 -16.78 12.64
N ASP A 218 12.45 -16.13 13.79
CA ASP A 218 13.74 -15.75 14.31
C ASP A 218 14.62 -16.99 14.53
N LYS A 219 15.45 -17.32 13.54
CA LYS A 219 16.67 -18.09 13.77
C LYS A 219 17.75 -17.06 14.00
N GLU A 220 17.90 -16.66 15.27
CA GLU A 220 19.02 -15.89 15.83
C GLU A 220 19.78 -15.00 14.83
N SER A 221 19.48 -13.70 14.83
CA SER A 221 20.46 -12.65 14.51
C SER A 221 21.33 -12.88 13.27
N HIS A 222 20.73 -12.98 12.08
CA HIS A 222 21.45 -12.63 10.86
C HIS A 222 20.67 -11.57 10.09
N THR A 223 21.02 -10.32 10.37
CA THR A 223 20.94 -9.23 9.40
C THR A 223 21.79 -9.60 8.19
N SER A 224 21.29 -10.44 7.30
CA SER A 224 21.79 -10.51 5.94
C SER A 224 20.64 -10.58 4.96
N SER A 225 20.63 -9.60 4.07
CA SER A 225 19.86 -9.65 2.83
C SER A 225 20.32 -10.85 2.01
N GLY A 226 19.44 -11.84 1.84
CA GLY A 226 19.50 -12.82 0.75
C GLY A 226 20.11 -14.18 1.09
N GLN A 227 19.26 -15.20 1.18
CA GLN A 227 19.13 -16.28 0.19
C GLN A 227 18.18 -17.33 0.77
N ILE A 228 17.12 -17.65 0.03
CA ILE A 228 16.29 -18.83 0.32
C ILE A 228 17.20 -20.04 0.09
N LYS A 229 17.53 -20.77 1.16
CA LYS A 229 18.19 -22.08 1.02
C LYS A 229 17.20 -23.04 0.37
N PHE A 230 17.28 -23.20 -0.94
CA PHE A 230 16.70 -24.35 -1.61
C PHE A 230 17.52 -25.57 -1.24
N LYS A 231 16.85 -26.58 -0.67
CA LYS A 231 17.46 -27.87 -0.38
C LYS A 231 17.40 -28.68 -1.68
N ASP A 232 18.47 -28.60 -2.46
CA ASP A 232 18.60 -29.36 -3.71
C ASP A 232 18.53 -30.87 -3.44
N LYS A 233 17.69 -31.55 -4.23
CA LYS A 233 17.83 -32.98 -4.49
C LYS A 233 17.98 -33.14 -6.01
N ALA A 234 19.17 -33.60 -6.38
CA ALA A 234 19.63 -34.10 -7.70
C ALA A 234 20.15 -33.07 -8.74
N SER A 235 21.49 -33.01 -8.78
CA SER A 235 22.38 -33.09 -9.96
C SER A 235 22.18 -32.17 -11.19
N SER A 236 23.06 -31.16 -11.23
CA SER A 236 24.02 -30.86 -12.31
C SER A 236 23.54 -30.35 -13.68
N THR A 237 24.10 -29.18 -14.00
CA THR A 237 24.48 -28.65 -15.33
C THR A 237 23.38 -27.95 -16.13
N ILE A 238 23.36 -26.61 -16.06
CA ILE A 238 23.69 -25.70 -17.18
C ILE A 238 24.02 -24.33 -16.56
N SER A 239 25.22 -23.87 -16.89
CA SER A 239 25.80 -22.57 -16.56
C SER A 239 25.13 -21.44 -17.38
N GLY A 240 24.77 -20.35 -16.70
CA GLY A 240 24.57 -19.04 -17.33
C GLY A 240 23.24 -18.37 -17.03
N LEU A 241 23.12 -17.74 -15.86
CA LEU A 241 22.31 -16.52 -15.71
C LEU A 241 22.76 -15.73 -14.47
N ASP A 242 23.06 -14.45 -14.66
CA ASP A 242 23.45 -13.49 -13.62
C ASP A 242 22.43 -13.46 -12.46
N PRO A 243 22.85 -13.62 -11.19
CA PRO A 243 21.98 -13.43 -10.04
C PRO A 243 21.98 -11.95 -9.64
N GLY A 244 21.41 -11.11 -10.49
CA GLY A 244 21.35 -9.67 -10.23
C GLY A 244 20.21 -9.05 -11.00
N LEU A 245 19.03 -9.01 -10.39
CA LEU A 245 17.94 -8.04 -10.63
C LEU A 245 16.74 -8.41 -9.72
N PHE A 246 16.84 -8.10 -8.41
CA PHE A 246 15.62 -7.88 -7.62
C PHE A 246 15.07 -6.51 -8.02
N ASN A 247 14.46 -6.46 -9.20
CA ASN A 247 13.68 -5.33 -9.62
C ASN A 247 12.29 -5.55 -9.02
N SER A 248 11.97 -4.87 -7.92
CA SER A 248 10.58 -4.68 -7.48
C SER A 248 9.89 -3.68 -8.42
N GLN A 249 9.93 -3.95 -9.73
CA GLN A 249 9.07 -3.31 -10.70
C GLN A 249 7.82 -4.17 -10.79
N GLY A 250 6.82 -3.83 -9.98
CA GLY A 250 5.45 -4.14 -10.37
C GLY A 250 5.25 -3.55 -11.76
N ILE A 251 4.90 -4.38 -12.73
CA ILE A 251 4.42 -3.89 -14.03
C ILE A 251 3.00 -3.41 -13.77
N TYR A 252 2.81 -2.10 -13.85
CA TYR A 252 1.51 -1.45 -13.61
C TYR A 252 0.87 -1.17 -14.97
N PRO A 253 -0.33 -1.72 -15.26
CA PRO A 253 -1.08 -1.27 -16.42
C PRO A 253 -1.47 0.20 -16.22
N GLN A 254 -0.93 1.07 -17.08
CA GLN A 254 -1.43 2.43 -17.26
C GLN A 254 -2.62 2.38 -18.23
N PRO A 255 -3.71 3.13 -18.00
CA PRO A 255 -4.71 3.34 -19.04
C PRO A 255 -4.08 4.11 -20.20
N SER A 256 -4.11 3.51 -21.40
CA SER A 256 -3.64 4.10 -22.64
C SER A 256 -4.64 5.12 -23.19
N ASN A 257 -4.79 6.28 -22.54
CA ASN A 257 -5.55 7.40 -23.07
C ASN A 257 -4.70 8.68 -23.05
N VAL A 258 -3.78 8.78 -24.01
CA VAL A 258 -3.26 10.07 -24.47
C VAL A 258 -4.05 10.40 -25.75
N PRO A 259 -4.93 11.41 -25.76
CA PRO A 259 -5.38 11.99 -27.00
C PRO A 259 -4.17 12.67 -27.64
N CYS A 260 -3.71 12.18 -28.78
CA CYS A 260 -2.80 12.93 -29.64
C CYS A 260 -3.49 14.24 -30.04
N LEU A 261 -3.05 15.36 -29.47
CA LEU A 261 -3.33 16.68 -30.00
C LEU A 261 -2.51 16.85 -31.28
N ASN A 262 -3.09 16.47 -32.42
CA ASN A 262 -2.62 16.97 -33.70
C ASN A 262 -3.13 18.40 -33.86
N GLY A 263 -2.20 19.34 -33.85
CA GLY A 263 -2.47 20.75 -34.13
C GLY A 263 -2.91 20.99 -35.57
N LYS A 264 -3.86 21.90 -35.72
CA LYS A 264 -3.84 22.98 -36.70
C LYS A 264 -4.31 24.24 -36.01
#